data_AF-A0A5B8CGE4-F1
#
_entry.id   AF-A0A5B8CGE4-F1
#
_cell.length_a   1.000
_cell.length_b   1.000
_cell.length_c   1.000
_cell.angle_alpha   90.00
_cell.angle_beta   90.00
_cell.angle_gamma   90.00
#
_symmetry.space_group_name_H-M   'P 1'
#
loop_
_entity.id
_entity.type
_entity.pdbx_description
1 polymer ?
#
loop_
_entity_poly.entity_id
_entity_poly.type
_entity_poly.pdbx_seq_one_letter_code
_entity_poly.pdbx_strand_id
1 'polypeptide(L)'
;MMKTSLIAAMLLLGTASPVLAQQGPSVPQEQAPAAQAGSERVNLVIVYGDDPCPQSQGSDIVVCARKGEEERYRIPEPLRGDPNQPSHQAWGERVKSMEYVGRSGTESCSPVGGGGATGCFAQLARLAKAERQAADNASWKDLVEAERTRRLSTIDAESKAIEAQAVAEEKARAAQQQQPAPAQGSQPGTPPRQ
;
A
#
# COMPACT_ATOMS: atom_id res chain seq x y z
N MET A 1 18.56 45.62 -34.31
CA MET A 1 17.97 46.97 -34.13
C MET A 1 16.46 46.87 -34.34
N MET A 2 15.70 47.43 -33.38
CA MET A 2 14.24 47.62 -33.34
C MET A 2 13.32 46.39 -33.43
N LYS A 3 12.69 46.05 -32.30
CA LYS A 3 11.23 46.22 -32.16
C LYS A 3 10.82 46.18 -30.69
N THR A 4 10.37 47.33 -30.21
CA THR A 4 9.63 47.54 -28.97
C THR A 4 8.16 47.15 -29.17
N SER A 5 7.54 46.60 -28.13
CA SER A 5 6.12 46.82 -27.86
C SER A 5 5.87 46.65 -26.36
N LEU A 6 5.72 47.81 -25.72
CA LEU A 6 4.94 48.01 -24.51
C LEU A 6 3.47 47.75 -24.83
N ILE A 7 2.67 47.24 -23.88
CA ILE A 7 1.29 47.66 -23.62
C ILE A 7 0.85 47.15 -22.22
N ALA A 8 0.36 48.12 -21.42
CA ALA A 8 -0.62 48.09 -20.32
C ALA A 8 -0.47 47.04 -19.20
N ALA A 9 -0.19 47.38 -17.94
CA ALA A 9 -0.91 48.30 -17.03
C ALA A 9 -2.41 47.96 -16.87
N MET A 10 -2.73 47.08 -15.92
CA MET A 10 -4.02 47.07 -15.23
C MET A 10 -3.76 47.03 -13.72
N LEU A 11 -4.31 48.05 -13.07
CA LEU A 11 -4.20 48.41 -11.66
C LEU A 11 -5.53 48.08 -10.99
N LEU A 12 -5.48 47.80 -9.67
CA LEU A 12 -6.58 47.75 -8.70
C LEU A 12 -7.27 46.37 -8.53
N LEU A 13 -7.05 45.72 -7.38
CA LEU A 13 -7.89 45.88 -6.19
C LEU A 13 -7.23 45.10 -5.03
N GLY A 14 -6.71 45.82 -4.04
CA GLY A 14 -6.20 45.23 -2.81
C GLY A 14 -7.37 44.85 -1.90
N THR A 15 -7.72 43.57 -1.86
CA THR A 15 -8.56 42.98 -0.82
C THR A 15 -7.67 42.48 0.31
N ALA A 16 -7.79 43.13 1.47
CA ALA A 16 -7.28 42.61 2.71
C ALA A 16 -7.96 41.26 3.00
N SER A 17 -7.18 40.18 3.10
CA SER A 17 -7.63 38.90 3.63
C SER A 17 -6.87 38.62 4.92
N PRO A 18 -7.57 38.30 6.03
CA PRO A 18 -6.95 38.07 7.32
C PRO A 18 -6.15 36.76 7.31
N VAL A 19 -5.05 36.77 8.05
CA VAL A 19 -4.27 35.60 8.41
C VAL A 19 -5.19 34.58 9.09
N LEU A 20 -5.44 33.44 8.45
CA LEU A 20 -5.84 32.22 9.13
C LEU A 20 -4.59 31.34 9.27
N ALA A 21 -4.40 30.86 10.50
CA ALA A 21 -3.31 30.03 10.94
C ALA A 21 -3.04 28.84 10.01
N GLN A 22 -1.76 28.58 9.74
CA GLN A 22 -1.29 27.35 9.12
C GLN A 22 -1.63 26.17 10.03
N GLN A 23 -2.67 25.42 9.68
CA GLN A 23 -2.85 24.04 10.10
C GLN A 23 -2.07 23.18 9.10
N GLY A 24 -1.00 22.54 9.58
CA GLY A 24 -0.19 21.63 8.76
C GLY A 24 -1.01 20.44 8.23
N PRO A 25 -0.49 19.72 7.23
CA PRO A 25 -1.20 18.60 6.62
C PRO A 25 -1.45 17.50 7.66
N SER A 26 -2.72 17.27 7.97
CA SER A 26 -3.19 16.07 8.64
C SER A 26 -2.99 14.88 7.70
N VAL A 27 -2.02 14.02 8.02
CA VAL A 27 -1.94 12.68 7.42
C VAL A 27 -3.22 11.91 7.74
N PRO A 28 -3.95 11.38 6.75
CA PRO A 28 -5.00 10.41 7.01
C PRO A 28 -4.38 9.19 7.70
N GLN A 29 -4.82 8.88 8.93
CA GLN A 29 -4.49 7.61 9.54
C GLN A 29 -5.15 6.49 8.73
N GLU A 30 -4.33 5.73 8.01
CA GLU A 30 -4.73 4.48 7.38
C GLU A 30 -5.22 3.52 8.48
N GLN A 31 -6.55 3.37 8.57
CA GLN A 31 -7.18 2.39 9.45
C GLN A 31 -6.87 0.99 8.91
N ALA A 32 -6.05 0.25 9.68
CA ALA A 32 -5.82 -1.17 9.47
C ALA A 32 -7.16 -1.93 9.40
N PRO A 33 -7.27 -2.98 8.58
CA PRO A 33 -8.51 -3.71 8.38
C PRO A 33 -9.01 -4.28 9.71
N ALA A 34 -10.30 -4.07 9.99
CA ALA A 34 -10.97 -4.58 11.18
C ALA A 34 -10.75 -6.09 11.32
N ALA A 35 -9.99 -6.48 12.34
CA ALA A 35 -9.72 -7.87 12.66
C ALA A 35 -11.00 -8.57 13.14
N GLN A 36 -11.29 -9.74 12.56
CA GLN A 36 -12.32 -10.67 13.03
C GLN A 36 -12.21 -10.90 14.55
N ALA A 37 -13.35 -10.86 15.24
CA ALA A 37 -13.47 -11.22 16.66
C ALA A 37 -13.04 -12.69 16.87
N GLY A 38 -11.83 -12.87 17.39
CA GLY A 38 -11.24 -14.19 17.66
C GLY A 38 -9.73 -14.26 17.46
N SER A 39 -9.10 -13.28 16.78
CA SER A 39 -7.65 -13.17 16.74
C SER A 39 -7.16 -12.26 17.86
N GLU A 40 -6.53 -12.87 18.87
CA GLU A 40 -5.78 -12.14 19.88
C GLU A 40 -4.66 -11.34 19.20
N ARG A 41 -4.66 -10.02 19.38
CA ARG A 41 -3.62 -9.17 18.80
C ARG A 41 -2.48 -9.04 19.79
N VAL A 42 -1.33 -9.63 19.44
CA VAL A 42 -0.10 -9.50 20.22
C VAL A 42 0.67 -8.27 19.73
N ASN A 43 0.81 -7.27 20.59
CA ASN A 43 1.60 -6.08 20.35
C ASN A 43 2.94 -6.18 21.11
N LEU A 44 4.04 -6.21 20.37
CA LEU A 44 5.39 -6.31 20.90
C LEU A 44 5.97 -4.89 20.98
N VAL A 45 6.02 -4.31 22.18
CA VAL A 45 6.49 -2.94 22.39
C VAL A 45 7.84 -2.96 23.10
N ILE A 46 8.82 -2.23 22.57
CA ILE A 46 10.12 -2.04 23.21
C ILE A 46 10.06 -0.75 24.02
N VAL A 47 10.26 -0.87 25.34
CA VAL A 47 10.18 0.24 26.29
C VAL A 47 11.58 0.53 26.81
N TYR A 48 11.96 1.80 26.92
CA TYR A 48 13.31 2.22 27.33
C TYR A 48 13.29 2.71 28.78
N GLY A 49 14.28 2.26 29.56
CA GLY A 49 14.44 2.59 30.98
C GLY A 49 13.19 2.38 31.81
N ASP A 50 12.68 3.44 32.42
CA ASP A 50 11.51 3.42 33.32
C ASP A 50 10.21 3.88 32.64
N ASP A 51 10.19 3.98 31.31
CA ASP A 51 8.97 4.35 30.59
C ASP A 51 7.81 3.38 30.91
N PRO A 52 6.57 3.88 31.03
CA PRO A 52 5.43 3.03 31.31
C PRO A 52 5.07 2.17 30.09
N CYS A 53 4.91 0.86 30.31
CA CYS A 53 4.36 -0.04 29.30
C CYS A 53 2.89 0.34 29.01
N PRO A 54 2.50 0.54 27.74
CA PRO A 54 1.13 0.88 27.40
C PRO A 54 0.18 -0.24 27.83
N GLN A 55 -0.96 0.14 28.40
CA GLN A 55 -1.94 -0.82 28.89
C GLN A 55 -2.66 -1.50 27.72
N SER A 56 -2.89 -2.81 27.84
CA SER A 56 -3.70 -3.58 26.90
C SER A 56 -5.14 -3.07 26.90
N GLN A 57 -5.67 -2.69 25.74
CA GLN A 57 -7.07 -2.29 25.58
C GLN A 57 -7.86 -3.48 25.02
N GLY A 58 -8.83 -4.00 25.78
CA GLY A 58 -9.72 -5.08 25.32
C GLY A 58 -9.00 -6.42 25.14
N SER A 59 -9.02 -6.97 23.92
CA SER A 59 -8.51 -8.31 23.58
C SER A 59 -7.06 -8.32 23.04
N ASP A 60 -6.25 -7.34 23.45
CA ASP A 60 -4.86 -7.20 23.04
C ASP A 60 -3.90 -7.72 24.12
N ILE A 61 -2.91 -8.54 23.76
CA ILE A 61 -1.77 -8.81 24.65
C ILE A 61 -0.66 -7.83 24.30
N VAL A 62 -0.25 -7.00 25.26
CA VAL A 62 0.94 -6.14 25.13
C VAL A 62 2.11 -6.81 25.85
N VAL A 63 3.12 -7.24 25.10
CA VAL A 63 4.38 -7.78 25.65
C VAL A 63 5.44 -6.69 25.57
N CYS A 64 5.84 -6.17 26.74
CA CYS A 64 6.85 -5.13 26.83
C CYS A 64 8.24 -5.71 27.08
N ALA A 65 9.14 -5.54 26.11
CA ALA A 65 10.56 -5.81 26.30
C ALA A 65 11.25 -4.53 26.80
N ARG A 66 11.77 -4.55 28.03
CA ARG A 66 12.47 -3.41 28.62
C ARG A 66 13.94 -3.40 28.19
N LYS A 67 14.42 -2.29 27.64
CA LYS A 67 15.83 -2.01 27.33
C LYS A 67 16.35 -0.87 28.22
N GLY A 68 17.66 -0.82 28.48
CA GLY A 68 18.28 0.26 29.26
C GLY A 68 18.08 1.64 28.62
N GLU A 69 18.16 2.72 29.41
CA GLU A 69 18.07 4.10 28.92
C GLU A 69 19.17 4.42 27.89
N GLU A 70 20.34 3.79 28.02
CA GLU A 70 21.46 3.93 27.09
C GLU A 70 21.15 3.40 25.67
N GLU A 71 20.13 2.55 25.52
CA GLU A 71 19.71 1.97 24.25
C GLU A 71 18.80 2.91 23.45
N ARG A 72 18.24 3.96 24.06
CA ARG A 72 17.32 4.90 23.41
C ARG A 72 17.99 5.72 22.30
N TYR A 73 19.26 6.04 22.48
CA TYR A 73 20.04 6.88 21.55
C TYR A 73 21.19 6.13 20.87
N ARG A 74 21.34 4.83 21.13
CA ARG A 74 22.38 3.97 20.56
C ARG A 74 21.82 3.18 19.39
N ILE A 75 22.65 2.91 18.37
CA ILE A 75 22.29 1.99 17.27
C ILE A 75 21.80 0.66 17.88
N PRO A 76 20.64 0.11 17.48
CA PRO A 76 20.13 -1.14 18.03
C PRO A 76 21.18 -2.25 18.00
N GLU A 77 21.25 -3.06 19.05
CA GLU A 77 22.19 -4.19 19.16
C GLU A 77 22.32 -5.07 17.91
N PRO A 78 21.24 -5.50 17.21
CA PRO A 78 21.39 -6.30 15.99
C PRO A 78 22.06 -5.56 14.83
N LEU A 79 22.09 -4.22 14.88
CA LEU A 79 22.76 -3.37 13.90
C LEU A 79 24.14 -2.91 14.39
N ARG A 80 24.58 -3.36 15.57
CA ARG A 80 25.94 -3.13 16.07
C ARG A 80 26.88 -4.14 15.44
N GLY A 81 27.42 -3.79 14.29
CA GLY A 81 28.44 -4.57 13.61
C GLY A 81 28.68 -4.04 12.21
N ASP A 82 29.77 -4.47 11.60
CA ASP A 82 29.91 -4.30 10.16
C ASP A 82 29.05 -5.38 9.47
N PRO A 83 28.04 -4.99 8.67
CA PRO A 83 27.22 -5.94 7.92
C PRO A 83 28.05 -6.79 6.93
N ASN A 84 29.28 -6.36 6.61
CA ASN A 84 30.20 -7.07 5.73
C ASN A 84 31.21 -7.94 6.48
N GLN A 85 31.07 -8.11 7.81
CA GLN A 85 31.93 -9.01 8.57
C GLN A 85 31.84 -10.44 7.99
N PRO A 86 32.97 -11.10 7.72
CA PRO A 86 32.97 -12.46 7.16
C PRO A 86 32.20 -13.45 8.03
N SER A 87 32.20 -13.29 9.36
CA SER A 87 31.43 -14.12 10.29
C SER A 87 29.91 -14.07 10.08
N HIS A 88 29.40 -12.99 9.48
CA HIS A 88 27.97 -12.80 9.21
C HIS A 88 27.56 -13.31 7.81
N GLN A 89 28.53 -13.69 6.98
CA GLN A 89 28.28 -14.30 5.67
C GLN A 89 28.00 -15.79 5.82
N ALA A 90 27.02 -16.29 5.05
CA ALA A 90 26.71 -17.71 4.97
C ALA A 90 27.99 -18.52 4.64
N TRP A 91 28.16 -19.68 5.28
CA TRP A 91 29.38 -20.49 5.10
C TRP A 91 29.67 -20.82 3.63
N GLY A 92 28.63 -21.10 2.83
CA GLY A 92 28.77 -21.35 1.39
C GLY A 92 29.35 -20.17 0.61
N GLU A 93 28.97 -18.93 0.96
CA GLU A 93 29.51 -17.73 0.31
C GLU A 93 30.98 -17.51 0.69
N ARG A 94 31.34 -17.84 1.94
CA ARG A 94 32.74 -17.83 2.37
C ARG A 94 33.59 -18.88 1.65
N VAL A 95 33.08 -20.09 1.44
CA VAL A 95 33.83 -21.12 0.70
C VAL A 95 34.04 -20.70 -0.76
N LYS A 96 33.01 -20.12 -1.39
CA LYS A 96 33.10 -19.61 -2.75
C LYS A 96 34.12 -18.49 -2.93
N SER A 97 34.30 -17.62 -1.93
CA SER A 97 35.34 -16.59 -1.96
C SER A 97 36.74 -17.18 -1.79
N MET A 98 36.90 -18.27 -1.03
CA MET A 98 38.19 -18.99 -0.92
C MET A 98 38.63 -19.62 -2.25
N GLU A 99 37.70 -20.17 -3.04
CA GLU A 99 37.99 -20.73 -4.38
C GLU A 99 38.46 -19.67 -5.39
N TYR A 100 38.16 -18.40 -5.12
CA TYR A 100 38.50 -17.30 -6.00
C TYR A 100 39.94 -16.80 -5.79
N VAL A 101 40.48 -16.93 -4.58
CA VAL A 101 41.84 -16.48 -4.24
C VAL A 101 42.86 -17.31 -5.01
N GLY A 102 43.62 -16.66 -5.91
CA GLY A 102 44.63 -17.30 -6.75
C GLY A 102 44.16 -17.73 -8.14
N ARG A 103 42.87 -17.54 -8.48
CA ARG A 103 42.36 -17.78 -9.83
C ARG A 103 42.77 -16.62 -10.74
N SER A 104 43.77 -16.83 -11.59
CA SER A 104 44.21 -15.88 -12.62
C SER A 104 44.15 -16.51 -14.02
N GLY A 105 43.86 -15.70 -15.04
CA GLY A 105 43.74 -16.14 -16.44
C GLY A 105 42.36 -15.83 -17.05
N THR A 106 42.09 -16.39 -18.23
CA THR A 106 40.81 -16.27 -18.93
C THR A 106 39.67 -16.79 -18.03
N GLU A 107 38.55 -16.06 -17.96
CA GLU A 107 37.40 -16.35 -17.06
C GLU A 107 37.63 -16.11 -15.55
N SER A 108 38.77 -15.54 -15.14
CA SER A 108 38.93 -14.93 -13.81
C SER A 108 38.59 -13.44 -13.86
N CYS A 109 38.01 -12.86 -12.81
CA CYS A 109 37.85 -11.40 -12.69
C CYS A 109 39.05 -10.82 -11.91
N SER A 110 40.25 -11.26 -12.27
CA SER A 110 41.49 -10.85 -11.60
C SER A 110 42.13 -9.68 -12.34
N PRO A 111 42.67 -8.66 -11.64
CA PRO A 111 43.44 -7.58 -12.27
C PRO A 111 44.82 -8.04 -12.76
N VAL A 112 45.25 -9.27 -12.40
CA VAL A 112 46.54 -9.83 -12.80
C VAL A 112 46.36 -10.97 -13.81
N GLY A 113 47.06 -10.89 -14.94
CA GLY A 113 47.03 -11.87 -16.03
C GLY A 113 46.15 -11.47 -17.23
N GLY A 114 46.36 -12.11 -18.37
CA GLY A 114 45.56 -11.89 -19.59
C GLY A 114 44.16 -12.50 -19.47
N GLY A 115 43.14 -11.82 -20.01
CA GLY A 115 41.76 -12.31 -20.01
C GLY A 115 40.92 -11.98 -18.76
N GLY A 116 41.44 -11.15 -17.84
CA GLY A 116 40.69 -10.72 -16.64
C GLY A 116 39.41 -9.92 -16.94
N ALA A 117 39.44 -9.11 -18.00
CA ALA A 117 38.31 -8.28 -18.41
C ALA A 117 37.09 -9.11 -18.83
N THR A 118 37.29 -10.24 -19.52
CA THR A 118 36.17 -11.10 -19.96
C THR A 118 35.54 -11.82 -18.78
N GLY A 119 36.35 -12.27 -17.81
CA GLY A 119 35.85 -12.88 -16.57
C GLY A 119 35.06 -11.90 -15.69
N CYS A 120 35.52 -10.65 -15.54
CA CYS A 120 34.76 -9.62 -14.83
C CYS A 120 33.45 -9.27 -15.53
N PHE A 121 33.46 -9.15 -16.86
CA PHE A 121 32.23 -8.92 -17.62
C PHE A 121 31.22 -10.06 -17.41
N ALA A 122 31.66 -11.32 -17.48
CA ALA A 122 30.81 -12.47 -17.22
C ALA A 122 30.26 -12.49 -15.79
N GLN A 123 31.05 -12.09 -14.79
CA GLN A 123 30.59 -11.97 -13.41
C GLN A 123 29.53 -10.88 -13.25
N LEU A 124 29.76 -9.69 -13.80
CA LEU A 124 28.80 -8.59 -13.78
C LEU A 124 27.50 -8.95 -14.51
N ALA A 125 27.58 -9.67 -15.64
CA ALA A 125 26.41 -10.15 -16.34
C ALA A 125 25.59 -11.16 -15.50
N ARG A 126 26.26 -12.08 -14.78
CA ARG A 126 25.60 -13.00 -13.85
C ARG A 126 24.93 -12.27 -12.69
N LEU A 127 25.62 -11.29 -12.09
CA LEU A 127 25.07 -10.44 -11.01
C LEU A 127 23.84 -9.67 -11.49
N ALA A 128 23.93 -8.98 -12.62
CA ALA A 128 22.79 -8.25 -13.19
C ALA A 128 21.59 -9.16 -13.50
N LYS A 129 21.84 -10.39 -13.96
CA LYS A 129 20.76 -11.38 -14.15
C LYS A 129 20.16 -11.82 -12.81
N ALA A 130 20.99 -12.11 -11.82
CA ALA A 130 20.54 -12.50 -10.49
C ALA A 130 19.73 -11.39 -9.82
N GLU A 131 20.13 -10.12 -9.94
CA GLU A 131 19.39 -8.96 -9.44
C GLU A 131 18.02 -8.84 -10.11
N ARG A 132 17.93 -9.00 -11.43
CA ARG A 132 16.64 -9.01 -12.14
C ARG A 132 15.75 -10.16 -11.69
N GLN A 133 16.31 -11.36 -11.55
CA GLN A 133 15.58 -12.51 -11.04
C GLN A 133 15.14 -12.32 -9.58
N ALA A 134 15.95 -11.71 -8.73
CA ALA A 134 15.56 -11.41 -7.35
C ALA A 134 14.44 -10.36 -7.31
N ALA A 135 14.48 -9.37 -8.19
CA ALA A 135 13.40 -8.41 -8.37
C ALA A 135 12.10 -9.08 -8.88
N ASP A 136 12.21 -10.09 -9.75
CA ASP A 136 11.07 -10.85 -10.27
C ASP A 136 10.52 -11.87 -9.25
N ASN A 137 11.38 -12.56 -8.47
CA ASN A 137 10.96 -13.54 -7.45
C ASN A 137 10.35 -12.88 -6.19
N ALA A 138 10.44 -11.54 -6.08
CA ALA A 138 9.74 -10.72 -5.10
C ALA A 138 8.53 -10.01 -5.73
N SER A 139 7.90 -10.60 -6.77
CA SER A 139 6.77 -10.01 -7.49
C SER A 139 5.50 -9.97 -6.63
N TRP A 140 5.49 -9.02 -5.70
CA TRP A 140 4.32 -8.41 -5.11
C TRP A 140 3.30 -8.00 -6.19
N LYS A 141 3.76 -7.74 -7.43
CA LYS A 141 2.91 -7.45 -8.58
C LYS A 141 1.99 -8.62 -8.93
N ASP A 142 2.47 -9.86 -8.93
CA ASP A 142 1.63 -11.01 -9.24
C ASP A 142 0.60 -11.29 -8.14
N LEU A 143 0.98 -11.07 -6.88
CA LEU A 143 0.04 -11.16 -5.74
C LEU A 143 -1.02 -10.06 -5.79
N VAL A 144 -0.64 -8.83 -6.16
CA VAL A 144 -1.58 -7.71 -6.34
C VAL A 144 -2.50 -7.93 -7.54
N GLU A 145 -1.98 -8.42 -8.66
CA GLU A 145 -2.77 -8.77 -9.85
C GLU A 145 -3.78 -9.87 -9.50
N ALA A 146 -3.35 -10.93 -8.80
CA ALA A 146 -4.23 -12.01 -8.35
C ALA A 146 -5.35 -11.51 -7.42
N GLU A 147 -5.03 -10.63 -6.47
CA GLU A 147 -6.03 -10.02 -5.58
C GLU A 147 -6.97 -9.06 -6.34
N ARG A 148 -6.45 -8.30 -7.30
CA ARG A 148 -7.25 -7.42 -8.16
C ARG A 148 -8.27 -8.22 -8.98
N THR A 149 -7.84 -9.34 -9.57
CA THR A 149 -8.73 -10.24 -10.32
C THR A 149 -9.80 -10.84 -9.42
N ARG A 150 -9.44 -11.27 -8.19
CA ARG A 150 -10.40 -11.75 -7.19
C ARG A 150 -11.47 -10.69 -6.90
N ARG A 151 -11.09 -9.43 -6.68
CA ARG A 151 -12.06 -8.34 -6.42
C ARG A 151 -12.93 -8.02 -7.62
N LEU A 152 -12.36 -7.94 -8.82
CA LEU A 152 -13.12 -7.66 -10.05
C LEU A 152 -14.15 -8.75 -10.36
N SER A 153 -13.84 -10.02 -10.08
CA SER A 153 -14.75 -11.14 -10.33
C SER A 153 -16.08 -11.06 -9.58
N THR A 154 -16.10 -10.42 -8.39
CA THR A 154 -17.33 -10.23 -7.61
C THR A 154 -18.18 -9.10 -8.17
N ILE A 155 -17.54 -8.03 -8.65
CA ILE A 155 -18.20 -6.83 -9.16
C ILE A 155 -18.99 -7.12 -10.44
N ASP A 156 -18.46 -7.94 -11.34
CA ASP A 156 -19.16 -8.31 -12.58
C ASP A 156 -20.44 -9.12 -12.30
N ALA A 157 -20.40 -10.01 -11.30
CA ALA A 157 -21.56 -10.81 -10.89
C ALA A 157 -22.62 -9.94 -10.18
N GLU A 158 -22.21 -9.05 -9.27
CA GLU A 158 -23.11 -8.12 -8.59
C GLU A 158 -23.73 -7.11 -9.57
N SER A 159 -22.97 -6.58 -10.52
CA SER A 159 -23.48 -5.64 -11.53
C SER A 159 -24.58 -6.29 -12.37
N LYS A 160 -24.38 -7.53 -12.82
CA LYS A 160 -25.42 -8.26 -13.58
C LYS A 160 -26.70 -8.49 -12.75
N ALA A 161 -26.56 -8.73 -11.45
CA ALA A 161 -27.71 -8.89 -10.56
C ALA A 161 -28.47 -7.57 -10.34
N ILE A 162 -27.75 -6.44 -10.23
CA ILE A 162 -28.36 -5.11 -10.10
C ILE A 162 -29.11 -4.73 -11.38
N GLU A 163 -28.51 -4.96 -12.55
CA GLU A 163 -29.17 -4.70 -13.85
C GLU A 163 -30.45 -5.53 -14.01
N ALA A 164 -30.42 -6.80 -13.61
CA ALA A 164 -31.61 -7.66 -13.66
C ALA A 164 -32.72 -7.18 -12.72
N GLN A 165 -32.37 -6.68 -11.53
CA GLN A 165 -33.32 -6.10 -10.59
C GLN A 165 -33.92 -4.80 -11.13
N ALA A 166 -33.11 -3.91 -11.70
CA ALA A 166 -33.58 -2.66 -12.31
C ALA A 166 -34.59 -2.93 -13.43
N VAL A 167 -34.29 -3.86 -14.33
CA VAL A 167 -35.21 -4.25 -15.42
C VAL A 167 -36.51 -4.86 -14.89
N ALA A 168 -36.45 -5.66 -13.82
CA ALA A 168 -37.65 -6.24 -13.21
C ALA A 168 -38.53 -5.17 -12.55
N GLU A 169 -37.91 -4.19 -11.89
CA GLU A 169 -38.61 -3.08 -11.26
C GLU A 169 -39.25 -2.15 -12.30
N GLU A 170 -38.56 -1.84 -13.39
CA GLU A 170 -39.14 -1.08 -14.51
C GLU A 170 -40.35 -1.79 -15.13
N LYS A 171 -40.26 -3.11 -15.34
CA LYS A 171 -41.40 -3.91 -15.83
C LYS A 171 -42.57 -3.92 -14.85
N ALA A 172 -42.32 -4.00 -13.55
CA ALA A 172 -43.36 -3.98 -12.52
C ALA A 172 -44.05 -2.60 -12.45
N ARG A 173 -43.29 -1.51 -12.54
CA ARG A 173 -43.82 -0.13 -12.60
C ARG A 173 -44.64 0.11 -13.87
N ALA A 174 -44.19 -0.41 -15.02
CA ALA A 174 -44.95 -0.34 -16.27
C ALA A 174 -46.28 -1.11 -16.20
N ALA A 175 -46.28 -2.32 -15.60
CA ALA A 175 -47.49 -3.12 -15.42
C ALA A 175 -48.50 -2.46 -14.46
N GLN A 176 -48.02 -1.80 -13.40
CA GLN A 176 -48.88 -1.02 -12.49
C GLN A 176 -49.49 0.21 -13.15
N GLN A 177 -48.76 0.89 -14.04
CA GLN A 177 -49.28 2.03 -14.82
C GLN A 177 -50.34 1.61 -15.85
N GLN A 178 -50.36 0.33 -16.25
CA GLN A 178 -51.34 -0.23 -17.19
C GLN A 178 -52.58 -0.82 -16.52
N GLN A 179 -52.64 -0.84 -15.17
CA GLN A 179 -53.85 -1.23 -14.45
C GLN A 179 -54.83 -0.04 -14.37
N PRO A 180 -56.07 -0.16 -14.87
CA PRO A 180 -57.06 0.90 -14.78
C PRO A 180 -57.46 1.15 -13.33
N ALA A 181 -57.61 2.44 -12.96
CA ALA A 181 -58.01 2.85 -11.62
C ALA A 181 -59.35 2.19 -11.20
N PRO A 182 -59.51 1.74 -9.94
CA PRO A 182 -60.78 1.20 -9.48
C PRO A 182 -61.83 2.31 -9.53
N ALA A 183 -62.91 2.07 -10.29
CA ALA A 183 -64.08 2.95 -10.33
C ALA A 183 -64.64 3.08 -8.91
N GLN A 184 -64.52 4.29 -8.34
CA GLN A 184 -65.10 4.64 -7.05
C GLN A 184 -66.62 4.44 -7.14
N GLY A 185 -67.11 3.49 -6.35
CA GLY A 185 -68.52 3.11 -6.30
C GLY A 185 -69.42 4.29 -5.96
N SER A 186 -70.44 4.48 -6.80
CA SER A 186 -71.52 5.42 -6.64
C SER A 186 -72.30 5.10 -5.35
N GLN A 187 -72.34 6.03 -4.40
CA GLN A 187 -73.22 5.96 -3.22
C GLN A 187 -74.68 6.14 -3.67
N PRO A 188 -75.61 5.22 -3.36
CA PRO A 188 -77.02 5.43 -3.61
C PRO A 188 -77.60 6.46 -2.62
N GLY A 189 -78.23 7.49 -3.16
CA GLY A 189 -78.83 8.60 -2.41
C GLY A 189 -79.98 8.17 -1.51
N THR A 190 -80.00 8.75 -0.30
CA THR A 190 -81.10 8.69 0.66
C THR A 190 -82.30 9.49 0.15
N PRO A 191 -83.52 8.93 0.09
CA PRO A 191 -84.72 9.71 -0.24
C PRO A 191 -85.21 10.51 1.00
N PRO A 192 -85.77 11.72 0.81
CA PRO A 192 -86.34 12.49 1.91
C PRO A 192 -87.68 11.88 2.37
N ARG A 193 -87.87 11.82 3.69
CA ARG A 193 -89.12 11.42 4.35
C ARG A 193 -89.92 12.68 4.67
N GLN A 194 -91.18 12.66 4.24
CA GLN A 194 -92.34 13.55 4.50
C GLN A 194 -92.16 14.64 5.58
#